data_AF-A0AAE9HAF5-F1
#
_entry.id   AF-A0AAE9HAF5-F1
#
_cell.length_a   1.000
_cell.length_b   1.000
_cell.length_c   1.000
_cell.angle_alpha   90.00
_cell.angle_beta   90.00
_cell.angle_gamma   90.00
#
_symmetry.space_group_name_H-M   'P 1'
#
loop_
_entity.id
_entity.type
_entity.pdbx_description
1 polymer ?
#
loop_
_entity_poly.entity_id
_entity_poly.type
_entity_poly.pdbx_seq_one_letter_code
_entity_poly.pdbx_strand_id
1 'polypeptide(L)'
;MSGTSTLVQRNSLFYLLTQVVGVTFLFLWLASLTQDWSPLNPLLASSQQPGHIAHEMKEVQGLLTGLIATAGLFLAAWKLRQLRGQEALPGKRILLLGTSLFLAVPLLMLLLQYSAASPSLESLYHQIPEIKPLLEVGAIVAVGAGLLHLYFAGWALNHARLRWGGLLAGLICAFLLGLLEADQERINLTQVFASLALVWLLGSIAFYPLIVNPKRWSASHSERATVAEAWEHLASIQVQRRRSLGVFGGLMVVILPFFASTWAVDSLVFQFTRMAGLGLVLIAVLGRCWCMLYLGGHKGSSLISQGPYSISRNPLYLFSLCAVTGMGALSGSLLLGPILALFVYAVFNNVIDEEQVLLHKVFGQGYQDYCQRVPRLIPRLSLWNSPNELQVSLTGLARTLRDALPYFLIWPVFALAQWLQINGWVPVLLRLP
;
A
#
# COMPACT_ATOMS: atom_id res chain seq x y z
N MET A 1 31.52 -1.53 13.72
CA MET A 1 31.32 -0.26 14.46
C MET A 1 29.88 0.16 14.28
N SER A 2 29.10 -0.09 15.33
CA SER A 2 27.64 -0.12 15.36
C SER A 2 27.17 0.78 16.48
N GLY A 3 26.54 1.90 16.14
CA GLY A 3 25.98 2.83 17.12
C GLY A 3 25.80 4.19 16.45
N THR A 4 24.65 4.83 16.69
CA THR A 4 24.21 6.16 16.21
C THR A 4 23.23 6.27 15.04
N SER A 5 22.39 5.25 14.75
CA SER A 5 21.19 5.48 13.91
C SER A 5 19.87 4.99 14.53
N THR A 6 19.83 4.75 15.83
CA THR A 6 18.75 4.01 16.50
C THR A 6 17.58 4.87 16.99
N LEU A 7 17.74 6.19 17.12
CA LEU A 7 16.72 7.07 17.72
C LEU A 7 15.63 7.52 16.74
N VAL A 8 15.99 7.73 15.48
CA VAL A 8 15.07 8.28 14.47
C VAL A 8 14.12 7.21 13.88
N GLN A 9 14.53 5.94 13.93
CA GLN A 9 13.84 4.80 13.29
C GLN A 9 12.62 4.24 14.03
N ARG A 10 12.37 4.66 15.28
CA ARG A 10 11.34 4.04 16.14
C ARG A 10 10.05 4.83 16.24
N ASN A 11 10.06 6.09 15.83
CA ASN A 11 8.88 6.93 15.96
C ASN A 11 8.08 6.91 14.65
N SER A 12 6.99 6.13 14.66
CA SER A 12 6.01 6.08 13.57
C SER A 12 5.58 7.48 13.12
N LEU A 13 5.36 8.39 14.08
CA LEU A 13 4.93 9.76 13.82
C LEU A 13 6.04 10.57 13.13
N PHE A 14 7.29 10.40 13.54
CA PHE A 14 8.42 11.04 12.88
C PHE A 14 8.57 10.57 11.43
N TYR A 15 8.49 9.27 11.18
CA TYR A 15 8.55 8.73 9.81
C TYR A 15 7.38 9.25 8.96
N LEU A 16 6.19 9.36 9.52
CA LEU A 16 5.02 9.93 8.81
C LEU A 16 5.23 11.39 8.46
N LEU A 17 5.56 12.19 9.47
CA LEU A 17 5.70 13.63 9.31
C LEU A 17 6.83 13.98 8.34
N THR A 18 7.93 13.21 8.36
CA THR A 18 9.09 13.46 7.51
C THR A 18 8.99 12.78 6.16
N GLN A 19 8.78 11.46 6.11
CA GLN A 19 8.88 10.69 4.86
C GLN A 19 7.57 10.67 4.08
N VAL A 20 6.41 10.53 4.74
CA VAL A 20 5.12 10.43 4.04
C VAL A 20 4.57 11.81 3.70
N VAL A 21 4.59 12.74 4.66
CA VAL A 21 4.07 14.10 4.47
C VAL A 21 5.20 15.02 4.00
N GLY A 22 6.24 15.22 4.81
CA GLY A 22 7.26 16.24 4.59
C GLY A 22 7.94 16.17 3.23
N VAL A 23 8.55 15.03 2.87
CA VAL A 23 9.26 14.89 1.59
C VAL A 23 8.30 14.89 0.40
N THR A 24 7.11 14.31 0.52
CA THR A 24 6.09 14.38 -0.54
C THR A 24 5.67 15.83 -0.81
N PHE A 25 5.37 16.59 0.26
CA PHE A 25 5.03 18.00 0.14
C PHE A 25 6.21 18.85 -0.34
N LEU A 26 7.44 18.52 0.05
CA LEU A 26 8.65 19.17 -0.48
C LEU A 26 8.73 19.01 -2.00
N PHE A 27 8.54 17.80 -2.52
CA PHE A 27 8.55 17.58 -3.97
C PHE A 27 7.37 18.26 -4.67
N LEU A 28 6.17 18.26 -4.09
CA LEU A 28 5.03 19.00 -4.65
C LEU A 28 5.26 20.51 -4.64
N TRP A 29 5.88 21.04 -3.58
CA TRP A 29 6.25 22.45 -3.50
C TRP A 29 7.32 22.82 -4.52
N LEU A 30 8.36 21.98 -4.68
CA LEU A 30 9.36 22.17 -5.74
C LEU A 30 8.72 22.12 -7.13
N ALA A 31 7.78 21.20 -7.38
CA ALA A 31 7.03 21.15 -8.62
C ALA A 31 6.21 22.44 -8.86
N SER A 32 5.63 23.01 -7.80
CA SER A 32 4.89 24.28 -7.91
C SER A 32 5.80 25.47 -8.23
N LEU A 33 7.01 25.51 -7.66
CA LEU A 33 7.98 26.57 -7.94
C LEU A 33 8.48 26.56 -9.39
N THR A 34 8.51 25.38 -10.01
CA THR A 34 9.01 25.21 -11.38
C THR A 34 7.93 25.39 -12.46
N GLN A 35 6.69 25.73 -12.09
CA GLN A 35 5.61 25.96 -13.06
C GLN A 35 5.92 27.12 -14.02
N ASP A 36 6.50 28.21 -13.50
CA ASP A 36 6.83 29.41 -14.29
C ASP A 36 8.33 29.49 -14.65
N TRP A 37 9.16 28.68 -13.99
CA TRP A 37 10.62 28.68 -14.16
C TRP A 37 11.12 27.30 -14.60
N SER A 38 11.48 27.21 -15.89
CA SER A 38 12.18 26.07 -16.47
C SER A 38 13.41 26.54 -17.24
N PRO A 39 14.62 26.04 -16.90
CA PRO A 39 15.82 26.37 -17.65
C PRO A 39 15.73 25.83 -19.07
N LEU A 40 16.35 26.55 -20.01
CA LEU A 40 16.56 26.09 -21.38
C LEU A 40 17.32 24.76 -21.34
N ASN A 41 16.91 23.82 -22.18
CA ASN A 41 17.63 22.58 -22.32
C ASN A 41 19.00 22.91 -22.94
N PRO A 42 20.12 22.73 -22.21
CA PRO A 42 21.42 23.16 -22.70
C PRO A 42 21.82 22.46 -23.99
N LEU A 43 21.35 21.22 -24.21
CA LEU A 43 21.65 20.44 -25.42
C LEU A 43 20.94 20.99 -26.66
N LEU A 44 19.68 21.43 -26.51
CA LEU A 44 18.90 22.02 -27.60
C LEU A 44 19.22 23.51 -27.79
N ALA A 45 19.49 24.24 -26.72
CA ALA A 45 19.75 25.68 -26.76
C ALA A 45 21.12 26.04 -27.36
N SER A 46 22.13 25.16 -27.26
CA SER A 46 23.42 25.35 -27.93
C SER A 46 23.48 24.79 -29.35
N SER A 47 22.38 24.24 -29.85
CA SER A 47 22.30 23.51 -31.12
C SER A 47 22.12 24.42 -32.33
N GLN A 48 22.89 24.20 -33.40
CA GLN A 48 22.64 24.83 -34.70
C GLN A 48 21.51 24.13 -35.49
N GLN A 49 21.19 22.88 -35.15
CA GLN A 49 20.13 22.08 -35.78
C GLN A 49 19.30 21.35 -34.70
N PRO A 50 18.38 22.06 -34.01
CA PRO A 50 17.68 21.53 -32.84
C PRO A 50 16.86 20.27 -33.14
N GLY A 51 16.29 20.14 -34.35
CA GLY A 51 15.54 18.94 -34.75
C GLY A 51 16.38 17.66 -34.86
N HIS A 52 17.64 17.77 -35.31
CA HIS A 52 18.55 16.62 -35.38
C HIS A 52 18.97 16.17 -33.98
N ILE A 53 19.35 17.13 -33.12
CA ILE A 53 19.72 16.84 -31.72
C ILE A 53 18.53 16.28 -30.94
N ALA A 54 17.31 16.78 -31.16
CA ALA A 54 16.11 16.21 -30.55
C ALA A 54 15.90 14.73 -30.93
N HIS A 55 16.15 14.36 -32.20
CA HIS A 55 16.08 12.97 -32.64
C HIS A 55 17.14 12.09 -31.96
N GLU A 56 18.40 12.54 -31.90
CA GLU A 56 19.47 11.81 -31.21
C GLU A 56 19.20 11.68 -29.71
N MET A 57 18.70 12.74 -29.06
CA MET A 57 18.31 12.72 -27.66
C MET A 57 17.23 11.66 -27.39
N LYS A 58 16.23 11.53 -28.29
CA LYS A 58 15.17 10.53 -28.16
C LYS A 58 15.71 9.10 -28.26
N GLU A 59 16.67 8.86 -29.15
CA GLU A 59 17.35 7.55 -29.24
C GLU A 59 18.19 7.25 -27.99
N VAL A 60 18.97 8.23 -27.51
CA VAL A 60 19.77 8.10 -26.29
C VAL A 60 18.88 7.88 -25.06
N GLN A 61 17.75 8.58 -24.97
CA GLN A 61 16.75 8.41 -23.91
C GLN A 61 16.19 6.99 -23.92
N GLY A 62 15.87 6.44 -25.09
CA GLY A 62 15.40 5.06 -25.25
C GLY A 62 16.45 4.03 -24.82
N LEU A 63 17.70 4.19 -25.25
CA LEU A 63 18.82 3.32 -24.85
C LEU A 63 19.09 3.37 -23.35
N LEU A 64 19.10 4.57 -22.76
CA LEU A 64 19.32 4.77 -21.33
C LEU A 64 18.19 4.13 -20.51
N THR A 65 16.94 4.32 -20.94
CA THR A 65 15.75 3.70 -20.31
C THR A 65 15.86 2.17 -20.35
N GLY A 66 16.26 1.60 -21.48
CA GLY A 66 16.51 0.16 -21.63
C GLY A 66 17.66 -0.35 -20.75
N LEU A 67 18.76 0.38 -20.67
CA LEU A 67 19.91 0.06 -19.79
C LEU A 67 19.53 0.08 -18.31
N ILE A 68 18.79 1.12 -17.87
CA ILE A 68 18.36 1.22 -16.47
C ILE A 68 17.36 0.11 -16.14
N ALA A 69 16.43 -0.21 -17.05
CA ALA A 69 15.47 -1.29 -16.86
C ALA A 69 16.15 -2.67 -16.81
N THR A 70 17.13 -2.95 -17.68
CA THR A 70 17.89 -4.21 -17.70
C THR A 70 18.81 -4.36 -16.48
N ALA A 71 19.50 -3.30 -16.07
CA ALA A 71 20.24 -3.27 -14.82
C ALA A 71 19.32 -3.47 -13.60
N GLY A 72 18.13 -2.85 -13.64
CA GLY A 72 17.07 -3.02 -12.65
C GLY A 72 16.58 -4.47 -12.56
N LEU A 73 16.30 -5.10 -13.72
CA LEU A 73 15.94 -6.51 -13.85
C LEU A 73 17.00 -7.42 -13.22
N PHE A 74 18.29 -7.15 -13.48
CA PHE A 74 19.40 -7.93 -12.94
C PHE A 74 19.52 -7.77 -11.42
N LEU A 75 19.45 -6.54 -10.89
CA LEU A 75 19.50 -6.25 -9.46
C LEU A 75 18.31 -6.88 -8.72
N ALA A 76 17.11 -6.78 -9.28
CA ALA A 76 15.91 -7.38 -8.73
C ALA A 76 16.00 -8.92 -8.76
N ALA A 77 16.43 -9.54 -9.87
CA ALA A 77 16.61 -10.99 -9.97
C ALA A 77 17.69 -11.51 -9.01
N TRP A 78 18.82 -10.80 -8.89
CA TRP A 78 19.87 -11.09 -7.91
C TRP A 78 19.32 -11.02 -6.48
N LYS A 79 18.53 -9.98 -6.16
CA LYS A 79 17.94 -9.81 -4.84
C LYS A 79 16.84 -10.83 -4.56
N LEU A 80 15.98 -11.13 -5.52
CA LEU A 80 14.98 -12.21 -5.48
C LEU A 80 15.65 -13.54 -5.16
N ARG A 81 16.77 -13.86 -5.81
CA ARG A 81 17.56 -15.08 -5.57
C ARG A 81 18.14 -15.11 -4.16
N GLN A 82 18.69 -13.98 -3.69
CA GLN A 82 19.20 -13.84 -2.33
C GLN A 82 18.11 -13.98 -1.26
N LEU A 83 16.93 -13.38 -1.50
CA LEU A 83 15.77 -13.44 -0.60
C LEU A 83 15.12 -14.83 -0.62
N ARG A 84 15.15 -15.56 -1.76
CA ARG A 84 14.59 -16.91 -1.88
C ARG A 84 15.27 -17.87 -0.90
N GLY A 85 16.58 -17.78 -0.77
CA GLY A 85 17.39 -18.58 0.16
C GLY A 85 17.22 -18.24 1.65
N GLN A 86 16.51 -17.16 1.99
CA GLN A 86 16.22 -16.78 3.39
C GLN A 86 14.74 -17.07 3.68
N GLU A 87 14.43 -18.28 4.15
CA GLU A 87 13.05 -18.71 4.42
C GLU A 87 12.42 -17.96 5.60
N ALA A 88 13.22 -17.54 6.57
CA ALA A 88 12.77 -16.90 7.80
C ALA A 88 12.63 -15.37 7.73
N LEU A 89 12.54 -14.76 6.54
CA LEU A 89 12.48 -13.30 6.40
C LEU A 89 11.03 -12.79 6.48
N PRO A 90 10.59 -12.16 7.58
CA PRO A 90 9.24 -11.62 7.69
C PRO A 90 9.05 -10.45 6.73
N GLY A 91 7.90 -10.39 6.05
CA GLY A 91 7.69 -9.42 4.97
C GLY A 91 8.41 -9.78 3.67
N LYS A 92 9.03 -10.98 3.56
CA LYS A 92 9.56 -11.54 2.30
C LYS A 92 8.57 -11.43 1.16
N ARG A 93 7.27 -11.71 1.40
CA ARG A 93 6.24 -11.56 0.36
C ARG A 93 6.06 -10.12 -0.11
N ILE A 94 6.14 -9.13 0.78
CA ILE A 94 6.02 -7.70 0.43
C ILE A 94 7.29 -7.21 -0.29
N LEU A 95 8.47 -7.63 0.20
CA LEU A 95 9.74 -7.36 -0.47
C LEU A 95 9.79 -8.02 -1.85
N LEU A 96 9.36 -9.28 -1.97
CA LEU A 96 9.24 -10.00 -3.23
C LEU A 96 8.24 -9.31 -4.14
N LEU A 97 7.03 -9.00 -3.69
CA LEU A 97 6.01 -8.32 -4.48
C LEU A 97 6.49 -6.93 -4.93
N GLY A 98 7.14 -6.17 -4.05
CA GLY A 98 7.74 -4.88 -4.38
C GLY A 98 8.88 -5.01 -5.40
N THR A 99 9.76 -6.00 -5.27
CA THR A 99 10.80 -6.29 -6.26
C THR A 99 10.22 -6.83 -7.57
N SER A 100 9.08 -7.52 -7.54
CA SER A 100 8.37 -8.00 -8.72
C SER A 100 7.65 -6.86 -9.44
N LEU A 101 7.07 -5.91 -8.71
CA LEU A 101 6.46 -4.70 -9.27
C LEU A 101 7.52 -3.78 -9.88
N PHE A 102 8.67 -3.64 -9.21
CA PHE A 102 9.86 -3.01 -9.77
C PHE A 102 10.27 -3.66 -11.10
N LEU A 103 10.10 -4.97 -11.24
CA LEU A 103 10.48 -5.72 -12.43
C LEU A 103 9.43 -5.58 -13.55
N ALA A 104 8.16 -5.73 -13.18
CA ALA A 104 7.05 -5.87 -14.12
C ALA A 104 6.62 -4.53 -14.71
N VAL A 105 6.60 -3.45 -13.93
CA VAL A 105 6.09 -2.15 -14.39
C VAL A 105 7.01 -1.52 -15.45
N PRO A 106 8.34 -1.44 -15.27
CA PRO A 106 9.22 -0.91 -16.31
C PRO A 106 9.30 -1.81 -17.54
N LEU A 107 9.32 -3.14 -17.36
CA LEU A 107 9.31 -4.09 -18.48
C LEU A 107 8.03 -3.97 -19.30
N LEU A 108 6.87 -3.90 -18.65
CA LEU A 108 5.58 -3.70 -19.31
C LEU A 108 5.54 -2.35 -20.04
N MET A 109 6.03 -1.27 -19.42
CA MET A 109 6.06 0.05 -20.05
C MET A 109 7.01 0.10 -21.26
N LEU A 110 8.19 -0.52 -21.17
CA LEU A 110 9.12 -0.66 -22.30
C LEU A 110 8.53 -1.51 -23.43
N LEU A 111 7.86 -2.62 -23.09
CA LEU A 111 7.18 -3.46 -24.08
C LEU A 111 6.04 -2.70 -24.76
N LEU A 112 5.27 -1.90 -24.00
CA LEU A 112 4.19 -1.09 -24.53
C LEU A 112 4.71 0.07 -25.40
N GLN A 113 5.82 0.71 -25.03
CA GLN A 113 6.49 1.73 -25.85
C GLN A 113 7.07 1.13 -27.14
N TYR A 114 7.68 -0.06 -27.07
CA TYR A 114 8.19 -0.75 -28.25
C TYR A 114 7.05 -1.25 -29.16
N SER A 115 5.93 -1.69 -28.58
CA SER A 115 4.73 -2.07 -29.33
C SER A 115 3.91 -0.87 -29.80
N ALA A 116 4.16 0.36 -29.30
CA ALA A 116 3.52 1.58 -29.79
C ALA A 116 3.88 1.89 -31.26
N ALA A 117 4.94 1.25 -31.79
CA ALA A 117 5.27 1.23 -33.22
C ALA A 117 4.41 0.23 -34.03
N SER A 118 3.43 -0.44 -33.41
CA SER A 118 2.50 -1.35 -34.08
C SER A 118 1.17 -0.66 -34.44
N PRO A 119 0.59 -0.96 -35.61
CA PRO A 119 -0.58 -0.24 -36.14
C PRO A 119 -1.87 -0.35 -35.27
N SER A 120 -1.94 -1.33 -34.35
CA SER A 120 -3.08 -1.54 -33.46
C SER A 120 -3.11 -0.57 -32.26
N LEU A 121 -1.94 -0.17 -31.73
CA LEU A 121 -1.85 0.81 -30.65
C LEU A 121 -2.00 2.24 -31.15
N GLU A 122 -1.59 2.50 -32.40
CA GLU A 122 -1.72 3.79 -33.08
C GLU A 122 -3.19 4.18 -33.31
N SER A 123 -4.05 3.20 -33.62
CA SER A 123 -5.50 3.41 -33.68
C SER A 123 -6.09 3.79 -32.31
N LEU A 124 -5.51 3.28 -31.23
CA LEU A 124 -5.96 3.50 -29.86
C LEU A 124 -5.53 4.89 -29.35
N TYR A 125 -4.34 5.37 -29.74
CA TYR A 125 -3.91 6.76 -29.53
C TYR A 125 -4.78 7.77 -30.28
N HIS A 126 -5.23 7.43 -31.49
CA HIS A 126 -6.17 8.28 -32.23
C HIS A 126 -7.57 8.34 -31.59
N GLN A 127 -8.01 7.26 -30.93
CA GLN A 127 -9.30 7.22 -30.24
C GLN A 127 -9.28 7.88 -28.86
N ILE A 128 -8.16 7.79 -28.13
CA ILE A 128 -7.99 8.40 -26.80
C ILE A 128 -6.63 9.09 -26.73
N PRO A 129 -6.53 10.36 -27.16
CA PRO A 129 -5.26 11.08 -27.25
C PRO A 129 -4.55 11.27 -25.90
N GLU A 130 -5.29 11.18 -24.79
CA GLU A 130 -4.79 11.28 -23.42
C GLU A 130 -3.92 10.07 -22.99
N ILE A 131 -4.00 8.94 -23.69
CA ILE A 131 -3.26 7.72 -23.34
C ILE A 131 -1.77 7.83 -23.68
N LYS A 132 -1.42 8.57 -24.73
CA LYS A 132 -0.02 8.76 -25.18
C LYS A 132 0.86 9.43 -24.12
N PRO A 133 0.50 10.61 -23.58
CA PRO A 133 1.27 11.22 -22.50
C PRO A 133 1.27 10.36 -21.22
N LEU A 134 0.19 9.61 -20.96
CA LEU A 134 0.13 8.70 -19.80
C LEU A 134 1.15 7.54 -19.88
N LEU A 135 1.40 7.02 -21.08
CA LEU A 135 2.39 5.96 -21.36
C LEU A 135 3.83 6.49 -21.36
N GLU A 136 4.06 7.68 -21.90
CA GLU A 136 5.37 8.34 -21.89
C GLU A 136 5.78 8.77 -20.47
N VAL A 137 4.86 9.37 -19.71
CA VAL A 137 5.02 9.65 -18.26
C VAL A 137 5.19 8.33 -17.49
N GLY A 138 4.44 7.29 -17.87
CA GLY A 138 4.47 5.96 -17.24
C GLY A 138 5.85 5.29 -17.29
N ALA A 139 6.61 5.44 -18.38
CA ALA A 139 7.95 4.86 -18.51
C ALA A 139 9.00 5.56 -17.61
N ILE A 140 8.98 6.89 -17.55
CA ILE A 140 9.88 7.69 -16.70
C ILE A 140 9.56 7.44 -15.21
N VAL A 141 8.27 7.43 -14.87
CA VAL A 141 7.78 7.09 -13.52
C VAL A 141 8.15 5.65 -13.14
N ALA A 142 8.07 4.70 -14.07
CA ALA A 142 8.43 3.31 -13.83
C ALA A 142 9.93 3.13 -13.54
N VAL A 143 10.80 3.82 -14.29
CA VAL A 143 12.25 3.80 -14.06
C VAL A 143 12.63 4.47 -12.73
N GLY A 144 11.99 5.59 -12.40
CA GLY A 144 12.15 6.27 -11.11
C GLY A 144 11.67 5.44 -9.92
N ALA A 145 10.50 4.81 -10.04
CA ALA A 145 9.95 3.87 -9.05
C ALA A 145 10.82 2.65 -8.81
N GLY A 146 11.57 2.25 -9.85
CA GLY A 146 12.67 1.32 -9.74
C GLY A 146 13.66 1.80 -8.67
N LEU A 147 14.54 2.74 -8.99
CA LEU A 147 15.67 3.06 -8.11
C LEU A 147 15.27 3.55 -6.70
N LEU A 148 14.11 4.20 -6.56
CA LEU A 148 13.55 4.58 -5.25
C LEU A 148 13.12 3.40 -4.37
N HIS A 149 12.72 2.27 -4.96
CA HIS A 149 12.49 1.03 -4.21
C HIS A 149 13.73 0.59 -3.43
N LEU A 150 14.94 0.77 -3.99
CA LEU A 150 16.20 0.39 -3.31
C LEU A 150 16.43 1.22 -2.05
N TYR A 151 16.01 2.48 -2.05
CA TYR A 151 16.05 3.33 -0.86
C TYR A 151 15.16 2.75 0.25
N PHE A 152 13.89 2.48 -0.04
CA PHE A 152 12.94 1.94 0.94
C PHE A 152 13.29 0.50 1.37
N ALA A 153 13.75 -0.34 0.45
CA ALA A 153 14.26 -1.68 0.74
C ALA A 153 15.53 -1.61 1.60
N GLY A 154 16.43 -0.65 1.36
CA GLY A 154 17.60 -0.39 2.19
C GLY A 154 17.23 0.04 3.62
N TRP A 155 16.14 0.79 3.78
CA TRP A 155 15.57 1.09 5.10
C TRP A 155 15.04 -0.17 5.77
N ALA A 156 14.19 -0.94 5.08
CA ALA A 156 13.59 -2.17 5.59
C ALA A 156 14.63 -3.23 5.98
N LEU A 157 15.71 -3.36 5.22
CA LEU A 157 16.76 -4.36 5.43
C LEU A 157 17.95 -3.85 6.26
N ASN A 158 17.87 -2.63 6.78
CA ASN A 158 18.94 -1.98 7.52
C ASN A 158 20.32 -1.87 6.81
N HIS A 159 20.34 -1.69 5.49
CA HIS A 159 21.57 -1.57 4.70
C HIS A 159 21.83 -0.14 4.23
N ALA A 160 22.79 0.55 4.85
CA ALA A 160 23.11 1.96 4.56
C ALA A 160 23.53 2.22 3.10
N ARG A 161 24.31 1.33 2.49
CA ARG A 161 24.74 1.47 1.08
C ARG A 161 23.57 1.41 0.10
N LEU A 162 22.57 0.55 0.36
CA LEU A 162 21.36 0.44 -0.46
C LEU A 162 20.47 1.67 -0.32
N ARG A 163 20.37 2.23 0.89
CA ARG A 163 19.60 3.46 1.14
C ARG A 163 20.12 4.61 0.27
N TRP A 164 21.34 5.03 0.55
CA TRP A 164 21.91 6.23 -0.06
C TRP A 164 22.29 6.00 -1.52
N GLY A 165 22.74 4.79 -1.87
CA GLY A 165 23.01 4.43 -3.27
C GLY A 165 21.75 4.40 -4.13
N GLY A 166 20.64 3.85 -3.62
CA GLY A 166 19.36 3.84 -4.32
C GLY A 166 18.77 5.24 -4.50
N LEU A 167 18.84 6.07 -3.45
CA LEU A 167 18.38 7.47 -3.51
C LEU A 167 19.18 8.28 -4.54
N LEU A 168 20.52 8.22 -4.46
CA LEU A 168 21.40 8.97 -5.35
C LEU A 168 21.21 8.52 -6.82
N ALA A 169 21.19 7.22 -7.07
CA ALA A 169 20.97 6.68 -8.40
C ALA A 169 19.60 7.10 -8.96
N GLY A 170 18.54 7.05 -8.13
CA GLY A 170 17.20 7.47 -8.52
C GLY A 170 17.10 8.94 -8.90
N LEU A 171 17.69 9.83 -8.09
CA LEU A 171 17.72 11.27 -8.38
C LEU A 171 18.52 11.60 -9.64
N ILE A 172 19.69 10.96 -9.83
CA ILE A 172 20.50 11.15 -11.05
C ILE A 172 19.74 10.68 -12.29
N CYS A 173 19.09 9.51 -12.24
CA CYS A 173 18.33 9.01 -13.39
C CYS A 173 17.11 9.90 -13.70
N ALA A 174 16.39 10.37 -12.68
CA ALA A 174 15.26 11.29 -12.89
C ALA A 174 15.71 12.60 -13.55
N PHE A 175 16.87 13.14 -13.13
CA PHE A 175 17.44 14.34 -13.71
C PHE A 175 17.93 14.15 -15.15
N LEU A 176 18.66 13.06 -15.42
CA LEU A 176 19.15 12.73 -16.77
C LEU A 176 18.01 12.46 -17.75
N LEU A 177 16.97 11.75 -17.32
CA LEU A 177 15.79 11.51 -18.15
C LEU A 177 15.01 12.80 -18.44
N GLY A 178 14.91 13.71 -17.46
CA GLY A 178 14.32 15.03 -17.69
C GLY A 178 15.15 15.93 -18.61
N LEU A 179 16.48 15.78 -18.62
CA LEU A 179 17.37 16.50 -19.56
C LEU A 179 17.26 15.98 -21.00
N LEU A 180 17.00 14.69 -21.16
CA LEU A 180 16.93 14.02 -22.47
C LEU A 180 15.54 14.11 -23.12
N GLU A 181 14.57 14.78 -22.48
CA GLU A 181 13.23 14.96 -23.01
C GLU A 181 13.26 15.88 -24.25
N ALA A 182 13.08 15.27 -25.43
CA ALA A 182 13.31 15.90 -26.72
C ALA A 182 12.15 16.76 -27.24
N ASP A 183 10.94 16.59 -26.68
CA ASP A 183 9.73 17.24 -27.16
C ASP A 183 9.57 18.70 -26.66
N GLN A 184 10.50 19.19 -25.82
CA GLN A 184 10.49 20.55 -25.29
C GLN A 184 11.88 21.20 -25.34
N GLU A 185 11.95 22.47 -25.77
CA GLU A 185 13.18 23.29 -25.73
C GLU A 185 13.63 23.62 -24.30
N ARG A 186 12.84 23.25 -23.29
CA ARG A 186 13.08 23.50 -21.87
C ARG A 186 12.94 22.21 -21.08
N ILE A 187 13.67 22.14 -19.96
CA ILE A 187 13.60 20.99 -19.05
C ILE A 187 12.30 21.07 -18.26
N ASN A 188 11.43 20.06 -18.35
CA ASN A 188 10.16 20.00 -17.63
C ASN A 188 10.34 19.57 -16.17
N LEU A 189 10.93 20.45 -15.36
CA LEU A 189 11.20 20.19 -13.94
C LEU A 189 9.92 19.93 -13.12
N THR A 190 8.81 20.55 -13.50
CA THR A 190 7.51 20.36 -12.85
C THR A 190 7.06 18.90 -12.92
N GLN A 191 7.18 18.28 -14.09
CA GLN A 191 6.85 16.88 -14.29
C GLN A 191 7.82 15.94 -13.55
N VAL A 192 9.11 16.28 -13.52
CA VAL A 192 10.13 15.50 -12.77
C VAL A 192 9.82 15.50 -11.28
N PHE A 193 9.57 16.66 -10.67
CA PHE A 193 9.27 16.76 -9.24
C PHE A 193 7.90 16.16 -8.87
N ALA A 194 6.88 16.34 -9.70
CA ALA A 194 5.57 15.70 -9.49
C ALA A 194 5.67 14.17 -9.53
N SER A 195 6.46 13.63 -10.45
CA SER A 195 6.72 12.19 -10.56
C SER A 195 7.48 11.66 -9.34
N LEU A 196 8.50 12.38 -8.87
CA LEU A 196 9.24 12.03 -7.64
C LEU A 196 8.32 12.06 -6.41
N ALA A 197 7.44 13.06 -6.29
CA ALA A 197 6.47 13.15 -5.21
C ALA A 197 5.56 11.92 -5.15
N LEU A 198 5.00 11.52 -6.30
CA LEU A 198 4.11 10.37 -6.41
C LEU A 198 4.82 9.07 -6.02
N VAL A 199 5.98 8.81 -6.60
CA VAL A 199 6.77 7.61 -6.32
C VAL A 199 7.19 7.56 -4.85
N TRP A 200 7.61 8.69 -4.29
CA TRP A 200 8.00 8.79 -2.89
C TRP A 200 6.84 8.51 -1.94
N LEU A 201 5.66 9.08 -2.21
CA LEU A 201 4.46 8.84 -1.43
C LEU A 201 4.07 7.36 -1.46
N LEU A 202 4.00 6.77 -2.65
CA LEU A 202 3.64 5.36 -2.81
C LEU A 202 4.65 4.44 -2.13
N GLY A 203 5.95 4.68 -2.33
CA GLY A 203 7.02 3.90 -1.69
C GLY A 203 7.03 4.04 -0.17
N SER A 204 6.84 5.26 0.35
CA SER A 204 6.84 5.52 1.79
C SER A 204 5.66 4.87 2.51
N ILE A 205 4.47 4.82 1.88
CA ILE A 205 3.28 4.11 2.38
C ILE A 205 3.47 2.59 2.30
N ALA A 206 3.93 2.07 1.16
CA ALA A 206 4.10 0.64 0.94
C ALA A 206 5.12 0.01 1.91
N PHE A 207 6.21 0.73 2.20
CA PHE A 207 7.27 0.27 3.09
C PHE A 207 7.13 0.70 4.55
N TYR A 208 6.17 1.57 4.87
CA TYR A 208 5.88 1.99 6.25
C TYR A 208 5.82 0.82 7.26
N PRO A 209 5.07 -0.28 7.02
CA PRO A 209 4.99 -1.38 7.99
C PRO A 209 6.31 -2.15 8.17
N LEU A 210 7.20 -2.12 7.16
CA LEU A 210 8.51 -2.75 7.19
C LEU A 210 9.54 -1.88 7.92
N ILE A 211 9.53 -0.57 7.68
CA ILE A 211 10.55 0.36 8.18
C ILE A 211 10.32 0.70 9.66
N VAL A 212 9.05 0.83 10.07
CA VAL A 212 8.68 1.22 11.44
C VAL A 212 8.67 0.03 12.41
N ASN A 213 8.83 -1.22 11.92
CA ASN A 213 8.88 -2.43 12.77
C ASN A 213 10.28 -3.07 12.83
N PRO A 214 11.18 -2.59 13.71
CA PRO A 214 12.55 -3.13 13.80
C PRO A 214 12.68 -4.43 14.62
N LYS A 215 11.64 -4.91 15.34
CA LYS A 215 11.76 -6.07 16.24
C LYS A 215 11.50 -7.44 15.58
N ARG A 216 11.33 -7.48 14.25
CA ARG A 216 10.96 -8.69 13.50
C ARG A 216 12.12 -9.63 13.19
N TRP A 217 13.35 -9.24 13.47
CA TRP A 217 14.51 -9.97 12.97
C TRP A 217 15.07 -10.90 14.03
N SER A 218 14.46 -12.07 14.19
CA SER A 218 15.08 -13.29 14.73
C SER A 218 14.01 -14.37 14.99
N ALA A 219 13.87 -15.34 14.08
CA ALA A 219 13.23 -16.62 14.39
C ALA A 219 13.97 -17.36 15.54
N SER A 220 15.23 -16.98 15.82
CA SER A 220 15.98 -17.46 16.99
C SER A 220 15.57 -16.82 18.33
N HIS A 221 14.73 -15.78 18.35
CA HIS A 221 14.19 -15.16 19.57
C HIS A 221 12.86 -15.80 19.93
N SER A 222 12.05 -16.26 18.97
CA SER A 222 10.75 -16.87 19.28
C SER A 222 10.92 -18.21 20.01
N GLU A 223 11.96 -19.01 19.74
CA GLU A 223 12.19 -20.25 20.50
C GLU A 223 12.73 -20.00 21.92
N ARG A 224 13.38 -18.85 22.19
CA ARG A 224 14.01 -18.55 23.49
C ARG A 224 13.28 -17.52 24.35
N ALA A 225 12.30 -16.79 23.78
CA ALA A 225 11.56 -15.76 24.49
C ALA A 225 10.46 -16.36 25.39
N THR A 226 10.43 -15.89 26.64
CA THR A 226 9.41 -16.22 27.64
C THR A 226 8.00 -15.84 27.16
N VAL A 227 6.96 -16.41 27.80
CA VAL A 227 5.56 -16.05 27.49
C VAL A 227 5.31 -14.54 27.71
N ALA A 228 5.92 -13.95 28.75
CA ALA A 228 5.82 -12.52 29.03
C ALA A 228 6.42 -11.65 27.91
N GLU A 229 7.60 -11.98 27.41
CA GLU A 229 8.23 -11.28 26.28
C GLU A 229 7.42 -11.44 24.99
N ALA A 230 6.80 -12.61 24.79
CA ALA A 230 5.90 -12.83 23.65
C ALA A 230 4.63 -11.97 23.73
N TRP A 231 4.05 -11.80 24.93
CA TRP A 231 2.93 -10.88 25.15
C TRP A 231 3.32 -9.41 24.92
N GLU A 232 4.48 -8.98 25.42
CA GLU A 232 4.99 -7.61 25.21
C GLU A 232 5.24 -7.34 23.71
N HIS A 233 5.81 -8.31 23.01
CA HIS A 233 5.98 -8.26 21.55
C HIS A 233 4.65 -8.10 20.84
N LEU A 234 3.66 -8.95 21.16
CA LEU A 234 2.33 -8.88 20.58
C LEU A 234 1.64 -7.53 20.84
N ALA A 235 1.74 -7.01 22.07
CA ALA A 235 1.19 -5.70 22.43
C ALA A 235 1.81 -4.58 21.58
N SER A 236 3.13 -4.62 21.36
CA SER A 236 3.81 -3.65 20.48
C SER A 236 3.31 -3.71 19.04
N ILE A 237 3.04 -4.92 18.52
CA ILE A 237 2.48 -5.15 17.18
C ILE A 237 1.04 -4.67 17.10
N GLN A 238 0.22 -4.88 18.14
CA GLN A 238 -1.17 -4.40 18.17
C GLN A 238 -1.25 -2.86 18.22
N VAL A 239 -0.34 -2.20 18.95
CA VAL A 239 -0.21 -0.74 18.94
C VAL A 239 0.20 -0.27 17.54
N GLN A 240 1.18 -0.92 16.93
CA GLN A 240 1.62 -0.58 15.58
C GLN A 240 0.48 -0.76 14.57
N ARG A 241 -0.25 -1.88 14.59
CA ARG A 241 -1.42 -2.13 13.75
C ARG A 241 -2.41 -0.97 13.83
N ARG A 242 -2.75 -0.54 15.05
CA ARG A 242 -3.69 0.58 15.27
C ARG A 242 -3.15 1.87 14.66
N ARG A 243 -1.86 2.17 14.83
CA ARG A 243 -1.24 3.36 14.23
C ARG A 243 -1.21 3.27 12.70
N SER A 244 -0.78 2.15 12.13
CA SER A 244 -0.76 1.92 10.68
C SER A 244 -2.14 2.08 10.04
N LEU A 245 -3.17 1.49 10.65
CA LEU A 245 -4.55 1.63 10.16
C LEU A 245 -5.09 3.05 10.36
N GLY A 246 -4.74 3.73 11.45
CA GLY A 246 -5.13 5.12 11.69
C GLY A 246 -4.51 6.08 10.67
N VAL A 247 -3.22 5.90 10.36
CA VAL A 247 -2.53 6.64 9.29
C VAL A 247 -3.19 6.39 7.94
N PHE A 248 -3.36 5.12 7.61
CA PHE A 248 -3.95 4.74 6.34
C PHE A 248 -5.36 5.33 6.20
N GLY A 249 -6.17 5.25 7.25
CA GLY A 249 -7.47 5.91 7.32
C GLY A 249 -7.38 7.42 7.11
N GLY A 250 -6.45 8.10 7.78
CA GLY A 250 -6.23 9.54 7.61
C GLY A 250 -5.83 9.92 6.17
N LEU A 251 -4.89 9.18 5.58
CA LEU A 251 -4.50 9.35 4.18
C LEU A 251 -5.69 9.12 3.23
N MET A 252 -6.48 8.08 3.46
CA MET A 252 -7.67 7.80 2.66
C MET A 252 -8.70 8.94 2.77
N VAL A 253 -8.92 9.54 3.93
CA VAL A 253 -9.83 10.70 4.06
C VAL A 253 -9.36 11.90 3.22
N VAL A 254 -8.05 12.10 3.08
CA VAL A 254 -7.49 13.18 2.26
C VAL A 254 -7.52 12.83 0.77
N ILE A 255 -7.27 11.57 0.41
CA ILE A 255 -7.10 11.12 -0.98
C ILE A 255 -8.45 10.82 -1.65
N LEU A 256 -9.38 10.17 -0.94
CA LEU A 256 -10.65 9.70 -1.50
C LEU A 256 -11.54 10.80 -2.11
N PRO A 257 -11.56 12.05 -1.62
CA PRO A 257 -12.33 13.12 -2.25
C PRO A 257 -11.93 13.44 -3.70
N PHE A 258 -10.77 12.98 -4.16
CA PHE A 258 -10.33 13.16 -5.55
C PHE A 258 -10.73 12.00 -6.47
N PHE A 259 -11.40 10.98 -5.94
CA PHE A 259 -11.89 9.83 -6.69
C PHE A 259 -13.41 9.92 -6.84
N ALA A 260 -13.93 9.51 -7.99
CA ALA A 260 -15.37 9.37 -8.22
C ALA A 260 -15.69 8.02 -8.84
N SER A 261 -16.94 7.59 -8.72
CA SER A 261 -17.41 6.43 -9.49
C SER A 261 -17.51 6.78 -10.98
N THR A 262 -17.22 5.82 -11.86
CA THR A 262 -17.54 5.96 -13.30
C THR A 262 -19.05 5.92 -13.52
N TRP A 263 -19.79 5.29 -12.62
CA TRP A 263 -21.24 5.17 -12.70
C TRP A 263 -21.92 6.47 -12.26
N ALA A 264 -22.94 6.89 -13.00
CA ALA A 264 -23.77 8.03 -12.64
C ALA A 264 -24.47 7.78 -11.29
N VAL A 265 -24.69 8.84 -10.52
CA VAL A 265 -25.30 8.78 -9.17
C VAL A 265 -26.69 8.14 -9.21
N ASP A 266 -27.43 8.40 -10.28
CA ASP A 266 -28.79 7.87 -10.48
C ASP A 266 -28.79 6.45 -11.08
N SER A 267 -27.61 5.90 -11.41
CA SER A 267 -27.53 4.55 -11.96
C SER A 267 -27.83 3.49 -10.90
N LEU A 268 -28.48 2.41 -11.34
CA LEU A 268 -28.77 1.27 -10.48
C LEU A 268 -27.48 0.66 -9.90
N VAL A 269 -26.42 0.54 -10.70
CA VAL A 269 -25.14 -0.04 -10.26
C VAL A 269 -24.57 0.77 -9.09
N PHE A 270 -24.57 2.10 -9.18
CA PHE A 270 -24.09 2.97 -8.12
C PHE A 270 -24.91 2.79 -6.83
N GLN A 271 -26.24 2.82 -6.93
CA GLN A 271 -27.13 2.68 -5.78
C GLN A 271 -27.03 1.30 -5.12
N PHE A 272 -27.04 0.22 -5.90
CA PHE A 272 -26.87 -1.14 -5.39
C PHE A 272 -25.50 -1.35 -4.74
N THR A 273 -24.44 -0.78 -5.32
CA THR A 273 -23.08 -0.86 -4.75
C THR A 273 -23.03 -0.18 -3.38
N ARG A 274 -23.66 0.99 -3.24
CA ARG A 274 -23.76 1.69 -1.94
C ARG A 274 -24.61 0.93 -0.94
N MET A 275 -25.76 0.40 -1.34
CA MET A 275 -26.61 -0.41 -0.46
C MET A 275 -25.90 -1.69 0.01
N ALA A 276 -25.21 -2.37 -0.90
CA ALA A 276 -24.37 -3.53 -0.57
C ALA A 276 -23.23 -3.13 0.39
N GLY A 277 -22.60 -1.97 0.16
CA GLY A 277 -21.59 -1.41 1.04
C GLY A 277 -22.08 -1.18 2.46
N LEU A 278 -23.26 -0.56 2.60
CA LEU A 278 -23.91 -0.35 3.90
C LEU A 278 -24.26 -1.69 4.58
N GLY A 279 -24.79 -2.65 3.82
CA GLY A 279 -25.07 -4.00 4.29
C GLY A 279 -23.82 -4.70 4.81
N LEU A 280 -22.69 -4.58 4.10
CA LEU A 280 -21.40 -5.14 4.53
C LEU A 280 -20.87 -4.47 5.81
N VAL A 281 -21.00 -3.15 5.96
CA VAL A 281 -20.64 -2.45 7.20
C VAL A 281 -21.50 -2.93 8.36
N LEU A 282 -22.81 -3.11 8.16
CA LEU A 282 -23.71 -3.63 9.17
C LEU A 282 -23.35 -5.07 9.58
N ILE A 283 -23.15 -5.97 8.60
CA ILE A 283 -22.69 -7.35 8.82
C ILE A 283 -21.38 -7.35 9.61
N ALA A 284 -20.46 -6.45 9.27
CA ALA A 284 -19.19 -6.35 9.98
C ALA A 284 -19.35 -5.91 11.44
N VAL A 285 -20.19 -4.91 11.71
CA VAL A 285 -20.46 -4.44 13.08
C VAL A 285 -21.11 -5.55 13.91
N LEU A 286 -22.16 -6.19 13.37
CA LEU A 286 -22.86 -7.28 14.03
C LEU A 286 -21.94 -8.49 14.25
N GLY A 287 -21.15 -8.86 13.24
CA GLY A 287 -20.19 -9.96 13.34
C GLY A 287 -19.07 -9.70 14.34
N ARG A 288 -18.59 -8.46 14.45
CA ARG A 288 -17.63 -8.07 15.50
C ARG A 288 -18.25 -8.13 16.89
N CYS A 289 -19.50 -7.69 17.04
CA CYS A 289 -20.24 -7.84 18.29
C CYS A 289 -20.39 -9.31 18.65
N TRP A 290 -20.76 -10.15 17.69
CA TRP A 290 -20.86 -11.60 17.86
C TRP A 290 -19.54 -12.23 18.32
N CYS A 291 -18.40 -11.86 17.72
CA CYS A 291 -17.09 -12.31 18.20
C CYS A 291 -16.81 -11.84 19.64
N MET A 292 -17.20 -10.62 19.98
CA MET A 292 -16.98 -10.05 21.31
C MET A 292 -17.77 -10.76 22.41
N LEU A 293 -18.96 -11.31 22.09
CA LEU A 293 -19.75 -12.10 23.04
C LEU A 293 -18.93 -13.27 23.62
N TYR A 294 -18.12 -13.94 22.79
CA TYR A 294 -17.30 -15.08 23.19
C TYR A 294 -15.94 -14.66 23.77
N LEU A 295 -15.35 -13.57 23.28
CA LEU A 295 -14.08 -13.02 23.80
C LEU A 295 -14.21 -12.36 25.18
N GLY A 296 -15.38 -11.83 25.50
CA GLY A 296 -15.58 -10.88 26.61
C GLY A 296 -15.44 -11.44 28.01
N GLY A 297 -15.66 -12.74 28.22
CA GLY A 297 -15.60 -13.38 29.55
C GLY A 297 -14.29 -14.08 29.91
N HIS A 298 -13.39 -14.30 28.94
CA HIS A 298 -12.30 -15.30 29.08
C HIS A 298 -10.92 -14.78 28.66
N LYS A 299 -10.68 -13.47 28.73
CA LYS A 299 -9.41 -12.89 28.25
C LYS A 299 -8.20 -13.44 29.02
N GLY A 300 -7.54 -14.44 28.43
CA GLY A 300 -6.22 -14.93 28.82
C GLY A 300 -6.18 -16.24 29.61
N SER A 301 -7.32 -16.84 29.97
CA SER A 301 -7.35 -18.07 30.80
C SER A 301 -7.54 -19.36 30.01
N SER A 302 -8.17 -19.33 28.83
CA SER A 302 -8.44 -20.51 28.01
C SER A 302 -8.48 -20.21 26.52
N LEU A 303 -8.22 -21.23 25.70
CA LEU A 303 -8.32 -21.13 24.25
C LEU A 303 -9.80 -21.08 23.84
N ILE A 304 -10.22 -19.98 23.22
CA ILE A 304 -11.60 -19.81 22.76
C ILE A 304 -11.74 -20.48 21.39
N SER A 305 -12.46 -21.61 21.35
CA SER A 305 -12.71 -22.39 20.13
C SER A 305 -14.20 -22.59 19.83
N GLN A 306 -15.07 -21.78 20.42
CA GLN A 306 -16.54 -21.88 20.34
C GLN A 306 -17.16 -20.68 19.62
N GLY A 307 -18.41 -20.84 19.16
CA GLY A 307 -19.15 -19.83 18.43
C GLY A 307 -18.48 -19.47 17.11
N PRO A 308 -18.28 -18.17 16.79
CA PRO A 308 -17.62 -17.77 15.55
C PRO A 308 -16.17 -18.30 15.46
N TYR A 309 -15.54 -18.63 16.60
CA TYR A 309 -14.21 -19.24 16.64
C TYR A 309 -14.21 -20.73 16.30
N SER A 310 -15.35 -21.41 16.28
CA SER A 310 -15.42 -22.83 15.86
C SER A 310 -15.43 -22.97 14.33
N ILE A 311 -15.96 -21.97 13.62
CA ILE A 311 -16.07 -21.95 12.16
C ILE A 311 -14.89 -21.27 11.47
N SER A 312 -14.19 -20.36 12.15
CA SER A 312 -13.00 -19.65 11.66
C SER A 312 -12.06 -19.34 12.82
N ARG A 313 -10.74 -19.41 12.62
CA ARG A 313 -9.76 -19.03 13.66
C ARG A 313 -9.69 -17.52 13.89
N ASN A 314 -10.02 -16.75 12.87
CA ASN A 314 -9.82 -15.29 12.86
C ASN A 314 -11.10 -14.53 12.41
N PRO A 315 -12.28 -14.81 13.00
CA PRO A 315 -13.55 -14.26 12.54
C PRO A 315 -13.63 -12.74 12.69
N LEU A 316 -12.99 -12.18 13.73
CA LEU A 316 -12.93 -10.74 13.96
C LEU A 316 -12.20 -10.01 12.82
N TYR A 317 -11.13 -10.61 12.29
CA TYR A 317 -10.41 -10.07 11.14
C TYR A 317 -11.23 -10.18 9.85
N LEU A 318 -11.94 -11.30 9.65
CA LEU A 318 -12.87 -11.45 8.53
C LEU A 318 -13.93 -10.35 8.50
N PHE A 319 -14.63 -10.11 9.62
CA PHE A 319 -15.61 -9.03 9.70
C PHE A 319 -14.98 -7.65 9.54
N SER A 320 -13.73 -7.47 9.97
CA SER A 320 -13.00 -6.22 9.73
C SER A 320 -12.70 -5.99 8.24
N LEU A 321 -12.46 -7.06 7.48
CA LEU A 321 -12.35 -6.97 6.01
C LEU A 321 -13.70 -6.64 5.38
N CYS A 322 -14.80 -7.25 5.85
CA CYS A 322 -16.15 -6.88 5.41
C CYS A 322 -16.44 -5.38 5.64
N ALA A 323 -16.03 -4.83 6.79
CA ALA A 323 -16.19 -3.40 7.06
C ALA A 323 -15.46 -2.55 6.02
N VAL A 324 -14.19 -2.86 5.75
CA VAL A 324 -13.37 -2.08 4.81
C VAL A 324 -13.88 -2.21 3.36
N THR A 325 -14.26 -3.41 2.93
CA THR A 325 -14.90 -3.62 1.63
C THR A 325 -16.18 -2.80 1.53
N GLY A 326 -17.02 -2.83 2.58
CA GLY A 326 -18.26 -2.08 2.64
C GLY A 326 -18.04 -0.57 2.57
N MET A 327 -17.09 -0.05 3.36
CA MET A 327 -16.70 1.36 3.33
C MET A 327 -16.22 1.79 1.95
N GLY A 328 -15.41 0.99 1.24
CA GLY A 328 -15.01 1.32 -0.12
C GLY A 328 -16.18 1.31 -1.11
N ALA A 329 -17.10 0.34 -0.99
CA ALA A 329 -18.30 0.27 -1.82
C ALA A 329 -19.27 1.45 -1.60
N LEU A 330 -19.21 2.12 -0.45
CA LEU A 330 -19.99 3.35 -0.19
C LEU A 330 -19.60 4.53 -1.08
N SER A 331 -18.43 4.48 -1.73
CA SER A 331 -18.07 5.42 -2.80
C SER A 331 -18.89 5.25 -4.09
N GLY A 332 -19.60 4.12 -4.23
CA GLY A 332 -20.26 3.71 -5.47
C GLY A 332 -19.33 3.10 -6.52
N SER A 333 -18.06 2.86 -6.18
CA SER A 333 -17.12 2.06 -6.98
C SER A 333 -17.16 0.58 -6.54
N LEU A 334 -17.21 -0.32 -7.52
CA LEU A 334 -17.09 -1.77 -7.32
C LEU A 334 -15.66 -2.19 -6.95
N LEU A 335 -14.64 -1.46 -7.42
CA LEU A 335 -13.24 -1.82 -7.21
C LEU A 335 -12.62 -1.29 -5.92
N LEU A 336 -13.05 -0.13 -5.42
CA LEU A 336 -12.41 0.51 -4.28
C LEU A 336 -12.48 -0.38 -3.02
N GLY A 337 -13.63 -1.01 -2.76
CA GLY A 337 -13.80 -1.93 -1.62
C GLY A 337 -12.79 -3.08 -1.60
N PRO A 338 -12.74 -3.92 -2.65
CA PRO A 338 -11.76 -5.00 -2.78
C PRO A 338 -10.29 -4.55 -2.64
N ILE A 339 -9.91 -3.41 -3.23
CA ILE A 339 -8.54 -2.89 -3.15
C ILE A 339 -8.18 -2.54 -1.70
N LEU A 340 -9.06 -1.80 -1.00
CA LEU A 340 -8.84 -1.46 0.40
C LEU A 340 -8.80 -2.72 1.28
N ALA A 341 -9.67 -3.69 1.02
CA ALA A 341 -9.71 -4.95 1.75
C ALA A 341 -8.43 -5.77 1.55
N LEU A 342 -7.88 -5.83 0.34
CA LEU A 342 -6.61 -6.51 0.05
C LEU A 342 -5.45 -5.87 0.83
N PHE A 343 -5.38 -4.53 0.85
CA PHE A 343 -4.37 -3.81 1.60
C PHE A 343 -4.47 -4.10 3.11
N VAL A 344 -5.68 -4.01 3.66
CA VAL A 344 -5.93 -4.28 5.09
C VAL A 344 -5.68 -5.76 5.42
N TYR A 345 -5.99 -6.69 4.52
CA TYR A 345 -5.67 -8.10 4.67
C TYR A 345 -4.17 -8.33 4.80
N ALA A 346 -3.33 -7.63 4.02
CA ALA A 346 -1.88 -7.72 4.16
C ALA A 346 -1.39 -7.29 5.56
N VAL A 347 -2.02 -6.24 6.14
CA VAL A 347 -1.73 -5.80 7.52
C VAL A 347 -2.17 -6.86 8.52
N PHE A 348 -3.39 -7.38 8.40
CA PHE A 348 -3.93 -8.39 9.31
C PHE A 348 -3.19 -9.72 9.23
N ASN A 349 -2.79 -10.16 8.03
CA ASN A 349 -2.08 -11.42 7.86
C ASN A 349 -0.83 -11.47 8.72
N ASN A 350 -0.08 -10.37 8.77
CA ASN A 350 1.10 -10.26 9.60
C ASN A 350 0.80 -10.33 11.10
N VAL A 351 -0.32 -9.75 11.55
CA VAL A 351 -0.71 -9.77 12.97
C VAL A 351 -1.20 -11.16 13.37
N ILE A 352 -1.95 -11.81 12.48
CA ILE A 352 -2.42 -13.18 12.68
C ILE A 352 -1.21 -14.10 12.87
N ASP A 353 -0.19 -14.04 12.01
CA ASP A 353 0.99 -14.91 12.13
C ASP A 353 1.66 -14.80 13.52
N GLU A 354 1.76 -13.59 14.07
CA GLU A 354 2.34 -13.34 15.40
C GLU A 354 1.41 -13.80 16.54
N GLU A 355 0.10 -13.61 16.39
CA GLU A 355 -0.91 -14.16 17.31
C GLU A 355 -0.83 -15.69 17.34
N GLN A 356 -0.62 -16.36 16.20
CA GLN A 356 -0.46 -17.81 16.13
C GLN A 356 0.78 -18.29 16.88
N VAL A 357 1.91 -17.58 16.78
CA VAL A 357 3.14 -17.92 17.53
C VAL A 357 2.90 -17.83 19.04
N LEU A 358 2.26 -16.75 19.51
CA LEU A 358 1.93 -16.60 20.92
C LEU A 358 0.95 -17.69 21.40
N LEU A 359 -0.12 -17.92 20.66
CA LEU A 359 -1.12 -18.94 21.01
C LEU A 359 -0.52 -20.34 21.04
N HIS A 360 0.41 -20.64 20.13
CA HIS A 360 1.11 -21.90 20.14
C HIS A 360 2.01 -22.06 21.38
N LYS A 361 2.70 -21.00 21.81
CA LYS A 361 3.47 -21.01 23.06
C LYS A 361 2.61 -21.18 24.31
N VAL A 362 1.46 -20.52 24.37
CA VAL A 362 0.60 -20.50 25.55
C VAL A 362 -0.18 -21.81 25.69
N PHE A 363 -0.71 -22.34 24.59
CA PHE A 363 -1.65 -23.47 24.60
C PHE A 363 -1.09 -24.77 24.00
N GLY A 364 0.13 -24.76 23.46
CA GLY A 364 0.85 -25.95 22.98
C GLY A 364 0.03 -26.79 21.99
N GLN A 365 -0.12 -28.07 22.33
CA GLN A 365 -0.84 -29.05 21.52
C GLN A 365 -2.32 -28.69 21.31
N GLY A 366 -2.99 -28.16 22.34
CA GLY A 366 -4.40 -27.79 22.23
C GLY A 366 -4.67 -26.76 21.12
N TYR A 367 -3.71 -25.87 20.88
CA TYR A 367 -3.78 -24.94 19.76
C TYR A 367 -3.48 -25.59 18.40
N GLN A 368 -2.55 -26.55 18.34
CA GLN A 368 -2.27 -27.29 17.11
C GLN A 368 -3.50 -28.07 16.64
N ASP A 369 -4.16 -28.79 17.55
CA ASP A 369 -5.37 -29.57 17.25
C ASP A 369 -6.50 -28.65 16.77
N TYR A 370 -6.64 -27.47 17.38
CA TYR A 370 -7.56 -26.45 16.93
C TYR A 370 -7.23 -25.95 15.50
N CYS A 371 -5.95 -25.74 15.20
CA CYS A 371 -5.50 -25.30 13.87
C CYS A 371 -5.74 -26.32 12.75
N GLN A 372 -5.68 -27.62 13.07
CA GLN A 372 -5.96 -28.70 12.12
C GLN A 372 -7.45 -28.79 11.78
N ARG A 373 -8.33 -28.51 12.75
CA ARG A 373 -9.79 -28.59 12.57
C ARG A 373 -10.38 -27.34 11.92
N VAL A 374 -9.95 -26.15 12.35
CA VAL A 374 -10.64 -24.89 12.02
C VAL A 374 -9.87 -24.07 10.98
N PRO A 375 -10.52 -23.64 9.88
CA PRO A 375 -9.85 -22.86 8.84
C PRO A 375 -9.36 -21.50 9.35
N ARG A 376 -8.35 -20.93 8.67
CA ARG A 376 -7.68 -19.71 9.13
C ARG A 376 -8.58 -18.46 9.09
N LEU A 377 -9.36 -18.27 8.02
CA LEU A 377 -10.13 -17.04 7.79
C LEU A 377 -11.53 -17.33 7.22
N ILE A 378 -11.61 -18.03 6.08
CA ILE A 378 -12.87 -18.37 5.42
C ILE A 378 -13.66 -19.33 6.33
N PRO A 379 -14.89 -19.00 6.73
CA PRO A 379 -15.63 -19.77 7.71
C PRO A 379 -16.15 -21.08 7.09
N ARG A 380 -16.03 -22.18 7.84
CA ARG A 380 -16.66 -23.46 7.51
C ARG A 380 -17.84 -23.69 8.46
N LEU A 381 -19.05 -23.37 8.01
CA LEU A 381 -20.27 -23.37 8.83
C LEU A 381 -20.62 -24.74 9.43
N SER A 382 -20.18 -25.85 8.81
CA SER A 382 -20.39 -27.20 9.34
C SER A 382 -19.63 -27.48 10.65
N LEU A 383 -18.66 -26.63 11.02
CA LEU A 383 -17.92 -26.73 12.29
C LEU A 383 -18.57 -25.92 13.42
N TRP A 384 -19.80 -25.45 13.25
CA TRP A 384 -20.49 -24.66 14.26
C TRP A 384 -20.62 -25.43 15.58
N ASN A 385 -20.13 -24.84 16.67
CA ASN A 385 -20.25 -25.38 18.01
C ASN A 385 -20.32 -24.23 19.02
N SER A 386 -21.39 -24.15 19.80
CA SER A 386 -21.60 -23.12 20.81
C SER A 386 -22.20 -23.75 22.07
N PRO A 387 -21.80 -23.29 23.27
CA PRO A 387 -22.44 -23.71 24.51
C PRO A 387 -23.86 -23.11 24.58
N ASN A 388 -24.72 -23.74 25.38
CA ASN A 388 -26.09 -23.29 25.61
C ASN A 388 -26.15 -21.99 26.44
N GLU A 389 -25.15 -21.76 27.28
CA GLU A 389 -25.03 -20.57 28.14
C GLU A 389 -23.69 -19.89 27.91
N LEU A 390 -23.69 -18.55 27.90
CA LEU A 390 -22.50 -17.75 27.62
C LEU A 390 -22.38 -16.60 28.63
N GLN A 391 -21.22 -16.49 29.27
CA GLN A 391 -20.88 -15.32 30.09
C GLN A 391 -20.37 -14.19 29.21
N VAL A 392 -21.11 -13.08 29.18
CA VAL A 392 -20.86 -11.96 28.28
C VAL A 392 -20.36 -10.73 29.05
N SER A 393 -19.36 -10.05 28.52
CA SER A 393 -18.95 -8.72 29.00
C SER A 393 -19.72 -7.62 28.28
N LEU A 394 -20.66 -6.99 28.99
CA LEU A 394 -21.42 -5.84 28.48
C LEU A 394 -20.51 -4.65 28.16
N THR A 395 -19.49 -4.40 28.99
CA THR A 395 -18.50 -3.34 28.74
C THR A 395 -17.68 -3.62 27.48
N GLY A 396 -17.32 -4.88 27.24
CA GLY A 396 -16.62 -5.31 26.03
C GLY A 396 -17.46 -5.11 24.76
N LEU A 397 -18.74 -5.48 24.84
CA LEU A 397 -19.71 -5.29 23.76
C LEU A 397 -19.94 -3.80 23.46
N ALA A 398 -20.20 -2.98 24.49
CA ALA A 398 -20.40 -1.54 24.34
C ALA A 398 -19.17 -0.85 23.74
N ARG A 399 -17.96 -1.25 24.16
CA ARG A 399 -16.71 -0.74 23.56
C ARG A 399 -16.59 -1.13 22.10
N THR A 400 -16.92 -2.37 21.73
CA THR A 400 -16.89 -2.83 20.34
C THR A 400 -17.87 -2.06 19.46
N LEU A 401 -19.08 -1.79 19.96
CA LEU A 401 -20.07 -0.95 19.27
C LEU A 401 -19.57 0.47 19.08
N ARG A 402 -19.08 1.11 20.14
CA ARG A 402 -18.53 2.47 20.09
C ARG A 402 -17.35 2.57 19.12
N ASP A 403 -16.45 1.59 19.11
CA ASP A 403 -15.30 1.55 18.21
C ASP A 403 -15.72 1.31 16.75
N ALA A 404 -16.93 0.78 16.50
CA ALA A 404 -17.48 0.55 15.17
C ALA A 404 -18.34 1.71 14.64
N LEU A 405 -18.83 2.61 15.51
CA LEU A 405 -19.61 3.79 15.10
C LEU A 405 -18.93 4.64 14.01
N PRO A 406 -17.60 4.90 14.06
CA PRO A 406 -16.93 5.67 13.01
C PRO A 406 -17.05 5.04 11.61
N TYR A 407 -17.32 3.74 11.48
CA TYR A 407 -17.49 3.11 10.17
C TYR A 407 -18.70 3.67 9.42
N PHE A 408 -19.72 4.13 10.13
CA PHE A 408 -20.90 4.76 9.51
C PHE A 408 -20.65 6.22 9.10
N LEU A 409 -19.67 6.90 9.71
CA LEU A 409 -19.29 8.27 9.32
C LEU A 409 -18.66 8.33 7.92
N ILE A 410 -18.26 7.20 7.35
CA ILE A 410 -17.76 7.19 5.98
C ILE A 410 -18.82 7.60 4.96
N TRP A 411 -20.11 7.31 5.23
CA TRP A 411 -21.21 7.68 4.34
C TRP A 411 -21.33 9.20 4.19
N PRO A 412 -21.49 10.00 5.27
CA PRO A 412 -21.53 11.45 5.15
C PRO A 412 -20.21 12.03 4.62
N VAL A 413 -19.05 11.39 4.87
CA VAL A 413 -17.77 11.81 4.27
C VAL A 413 -17.79 11.68 2.75
N PHE A 414 -18.24 10.53 2.21
CA PHE A 414 -18.37 10.38 0.76
C PHE A 414 -19.45 11.28 0.15
N ALA A 415 -20.57 11.48 0.86
CA ALA A 415 -21.60 12.41 0.43
C ALA A 415 -21.07 13.86 0.37
N LEU A 416 -20.29 14.28 1.37
CA LEU A 416 -19.63 15.58 1.39
C LEU A 416 -18.61 15.72 0.26
N ALA A 417 -17.77 14.70 0.06
CA ALA A 417 -16.80 14.68 -1.04
C ALA A 417 -17.48 14.83 -2.40
N GLN A 418 -18.58 14.09 -2.62
CA GLN A 418 -19.38 14.20 -3.84
C GLN A 418 -20.02 15.57 -4.00
N TRP A 419 -20.57 16.15 -2.92
CA TRP A 419 -21.11 17.50 -2.94
C TRP A 419 -20.03 18.54 -3.30
N LEU A 420 -18.82 18.42 -2.74
CA LEU A 420 -17.69 19.30 -3.07
C LEU A 420 -17.27 19.15 -4.54
N GLN A 421 -17.29 17.93 -5.09
CA GLN A 421 -17.01 17.68 -6.50
C GLN A 421 -18.06 18.34 -7.42
N ILE A 422 -19.34 18.19 -7.12
CA ILE A 422 -20.44 18.75 -7.91
C ILE A 422 -20.38 20.29 -7.94
N ASN A 423 -20.01 20.92 -6.82
CA ASN A 423 -19.87 22.37 -6.74
C ASN A 423 -18.55 22.90 -7.32
N GLY A 424 -17.67 22.01 -7.81
CA GLY A 424 -16.37 22.39 -8.39
C GLY A 424 -15.29 22.77 -7.38
N TRP A 425 -15.49 22.49 -6.08
CA TRP A 425 -14.50 22.80 -5.02
C TRP A 425 -13.36 21.78 -5.00
N VAL A 426 -13.63 20.54 -5.39
CA VAL A 426 -12.65 19.45 -5.45
C VAL A 426 -12.68 18.83 -6.84
N PRO A 427 -11.56 18.80 -7.58
CA PRO A 427 -11.51 18.16 -8.88
C PRO A 427 -11.57 16.63 -8.75
N VAL A 428 -12.24 15.98 -9.70
CA VAL A 428 -12.20 14.53 -9.86
C VAL A 428 -10.96 14.18 -10.68
N LEU A 429 -9.95 13.59 -10.03
CA LEU A 429 -8.69 13.22 -10.68
C LEU A 429 -8.77 11.82 -11.32
N LEU A 430 -9.51 10.89 -10.71
CA LEU A 430 -9.65 9.52 -11.21
C LEU A 430 -11.09 9.01 -11.03
N ARG A 431 -11.60 8.33 -12.05
CA ARG A 431 -12.87 7.61 -11.98
C ARG A 431 -12.64 6.12 -11.87
N LEU A 432 -13.26 5.49 -10.88
CA LEU A 432 -13.17 4.04 -10.64
C LEU A 432 -14.52 3.36 -10.94
N PRO A 433 -14.52 2.19 -11.60
CA PRO A 433 -15.73 1.42 -11.82
C PRO A 433 -16.27 0.79 -10.54
#